data_AF-A0A2S2NHK6-F1
#
_entry.id   AF-A0A2S2NHK6-F1
#
_cell.length_a   1.000
_cell.length_b   1.000
_cell.length_c   1.000
_cell.angle_alpha   90.00
_cell.angle_beta   90.00
_cell.angle_gamma   90.00
#
_symmetry.space_group_name_H-M   'P 1'
#
loop_
_entity.id
_entity.type
_entity.pdbx_description
1 polymer ?
#
loop_
_entity_poly.entity_id
_entity_poly.type
_entity_poly.pdbx_seq_one_letter_code
_entity_poly.pdbx_strand_id
1 'polypeptide(L)'
;PLGGVITGLKINETKLFSTIIAGFVDRHGNCKGTTFTSDKGTRQDVIVQASFKIFLTNGMAIVNSKENTLILLTGTSFKLTDQYSVDAYKGEVIWDLNTYNCDAHEFTILYNRPASKITSNKNKHTYLVESDQIVFALTSIKQTYACHIPVMQTEYFQLSILTDSLFFNFFKTKN
;
A
#
# COMPACT_ATOMS: atom_id res chain seq x y z
N PRO A 1 11.04 -26.98 6.88
CA PRO A 1 9.86 -26.54 6.09
C PRO A 1 10.14 -26.66 4.58
N LEU A 2 9.31 -27.42 3.86
CA LEU A 2 9.33 -27.61 2.39
C LEU A 2 8.79 -26.37 1.64
N GLY A 3 9.21 -25.17 2.05
CA GLY A 3 8.75 -23.91 1.47
C GLY A 3 9.89 -23.21 0.75
N GLY A 4 9.75 -23.01 -0.56
CA GLY A 4 10.66 -22.17 -1.33
C GLY A 4 10.44 -20.69 -1.01
N VAL A 5 11.52 -19.91 -0.94
CA VAL A 5 11.42 -18.45 -0.81
C VAL A 5 11.18 -17.84 -2.19
N ILE A 6 10.05 -17.18 -2.36
CA ILE A 6 9.72 -16.44 -3.58
C ILE A 6 10.25 -15.00 -3.42
N THR A 7 11.12 -14.58 -4.32
CA THR A 7 11.74 -13.24 -4.29
C THR A 7 11.44 -12.46 -5.57
N GLY A 8 11.66 -11.15 -5.54
CA GLY A 8 11.51 -10.27 -6.71
C GLY A 8 10.06 -10.07 -7.15
N LEU A 9 9.11 -10.12 -6.23
CA LEU A 9 7.73 -9.66 -6.46
C LEU A 9 7.73 -8.12 -6.57
N LYS A 10 7.02 -7.57 -7.55
CA LYS A 10 6.82 -6.12 -7.69
C LYS A 10 5.34 -5.79 -7.49
N ILE A 11 5.10 -4.57 -7.00
CA ILE A 11 3.74 -4.05 -6.84
C ILE A 11 3.06 -3.95 -8.21
N ASN A 12 1.78 -4.34 -8.26
CA ASN A 12 0.92 -4.46 -9.44
C ASN A 12 1.41 -5.47 -10.49
N GLU A 13 2.29 -6.39 -10.11
CA GLU A 13 2.73 -7.48 -10.98
C GLU A 13 2.07 -8.80 -10.54
N THR A 14 1.61 -9.58 -11.53
CA THR A 14 1.17 -10.96 -11.32
C THR A 14 2.30 -11.89 -11.75
N LYS A 15 2.72 -12.79 -10.86
CA LYS A 15 3.69 -13.84 -11.18
C LYS A 15 3.11 -15.22 -10.90
N LEU A 16 3.44 -16.15 -11.80
CA LEU A 16 3.15 -17.57 -11.66
C LEU A 16 4.41 -18.27 -11.16
N PHE A 17 4.25 -19.08 -10.13
CA PHE A 17 5.30 -19.90 -9.54
C PHE A 17 4.85 -21.34 -9.56
N SER A 18 5.80 -22.25 -9.72
CA SER A 18 5.52 -23.66 -9.51
C SER A 18 6.64 -24.32 -8.74
N THR A 19 6.28 -25.25 -7.85
CA THR A 19 7.23 -26.00 -7.05
C THR A 19 6.77 -27.43 -6.92
N ILE A 20 7.72 -28.35 -6.83
CA ILE A 20 7.43 -29.74 -6.53
C ILE A 20 7.17 -29.84 -5.03
N ILE A 21 6.01 -30.37 -4.64
CA ILE A 21 5.61 -30.56 -3.24
C ILE A 21 5.68 -32.04 -2.82
N ALA A 22 5.73 -32.95 -3.79
CA ALA A 22 5.95 -34.38 -3.55
C ALA A 22 6.67 -35.01 -4.73
N GLY A 23 7.60 -35.92 -4.46
CA GLY A 23 8.50 -36.49 -5.46
C GLY A 23 9.70 -35.58 -5.72
N PHE A 24 10.51 -35.94 -6.71
CA PHE A 24 11.76 -35.24 -7.02
C PHE A 24 11.96 -35.19 -8.52
N VAL A 25 12.43 -34.04 -9.01
CA VAL A 25 12.92 -33.85 -10.39
C VAL A 25 14.21 -33.04 -10.29
N ASP A 26 15.29 -33.54 -10.89
CA ASP A 26 16.54 -32.79 -10.99
C ASP A 26 16.65 -32.01 -12.31
N ARG A 27 17.73 -31.22 -12.42
CA ARG A 27 18.04 -30.44 -13.62
C ARG A 27 18.51 -31.27 -14.81
N HIS A 28 18.83 -32.54 -14.60
CA HIS A 28 19.27 -33.48 -15.61
C HIS A 28 18.10 -34.30 -16.19
N GLY A 29 16.87 -34.04 -15.72
CA GLY A 29 15.67 -34.74 -16.16
C GLY A 29 15.42 -36.07 -15.45
N ASN A 30 16.19 -36.40 -14.40
CA ASN A 30 15.89 -37.57 -13.57
C ASN A 30 14.74 -37.23 -12.64
N CYS A 31 13.75 -38.11 -12.63
CA CYS A 31 12.59 -38.01 -11.77
C CYS A 31 12.48 -39.21 -10.84
N LYS A 32 12.02 -38.98 -9.62
CA LYS A 32 11.67 -40.03 -8.66
C LYS A 32 10.29 -39.73 -8.10
N GLY A 33 9.33 -40.60 -8.43
CA GLY A 33 8.00 -40.52 -7.88
C GLY A 33 7.97 -40.87 -6.40
N THR A 34 6.91 -40.44 -5.73
CA THR A 34 6.60 -40.81 -4.36
C THR A 34 5.16 -41.29 -4.27
N THR A 35 4.80 -41.91 -3.15
CA THR A 35 3.39 -42.11 -2.81
C THR A 35 2.81 -40.79 -2.34
N PHE A 36 1.66 -40.40 -2.91
CA PHE A 36 0.90 -39.22 -2.52
C PHE A 36 -0.55 -39.62 -2.25
N THR A 37 -1.08 -39.17 -1.12
CA THR A 37 -2.46 -39.43 -0.70
C THR A 37 -3.22 -38.11 -0.62
N SER A 38 -4.39 -38.05 -1.25
CA SER A 38 -5.34 -36.95 -1.11
C SER A 38 -6.73 -37.49 -0.74
N ASP A 39 -7.67 -36.58 -0.51
CA ASP A 39 -9.12 -36.83 -0.44
C ASP A 39 -9.68 -37.73 -1.57
N LYS A 40 -9.02 -37.77 -2.73
CA LYS A 40 -9.41 -38.57 -3.90
C LYS A 40 -8.71 -39.93 -3.98
N GLY A 41 -7.94 -40.31 -2.96
CA GLY A 41 -7.26 -41.59 -2.85
C GLY A 41 -5.73 -41.51 -2.87
N THR A 42 -5.10 -42.68 -2.82
CA THR A 42 -3.63 -42.83 -2.80
C THR A 42 -3.12 -43.20 -4.18
N ARG A 43 -2.11 -42.47 -4.67
CA ARG A 43 -1.38 -42.79 -5.90
C ARG A 43 0.07 -43.10 -5.58
N GLN A 44 0.63 -44.07 -6.27
CA GLN A 44 2.03 -44.47 -6.15
C GLN A 44 2.82 -43.97 -7.37
N ASP A 45 4.11 -43.75 -7.16
CA ASP A 45 5.07 -43.30 -8.18
C ASP A 45 4.63 -42.01 -8.92
N VAL A 46 4.21 -41.00 -8.15
CA VAL A 46 3.78 -39.70 -8.70
C VAL A 46 4.68 -38.55 -8.26
N ILE A 47 4.77 -37.54 -9.12
CA ILE A 47 5.32 -36.23 -8.79
C ILE A 47 4.15 -35.25 -8.70
N VAL A 48 4.12 -34.46 -7.64
CA VAL A 48 3.08 -33.45 -7.42
C VAL A 48 3.73 -32.08 -7.49
N GLN A 49 3.29 -31.29 -8.49
CA GLN A 49 3.73 -29.93 -8.69
C GLN A 49 2.58 -28.98 -8.32
N ALA A 50 2.83 -28.12 -7.34
CA ALA A 50 1.92 -27.04 -7.01
C ALA A 50 2.22 -25.83 -7.90
N SER A 51 1.17 -25.18 -8.39
CA SER A 51 1.27 -23.92 -9.14
C SER A 51 0.53 -22.83 -8.38
N PHE A 52 1.23 -21.72 -8.12
CA PHE A 52 0.73 -20.57 -7.39
C PHE A 52 0.69 -19.35 -8.29
N LYS A 53 -0.40 -18.59 -8.20
CA LYS A 53 -0.51 -17.27 -8.83
C LYS A 53 -0.46 -16.23 -7.71
N ILE A 54 0.61 -15.45 -7.67
CA ILE A 54 0.78 -14.38 -6.69
C ILE A 54 0.60 -13.05 -7.41
N PHE A 55 -0.26 -12.21 -6.84
CA PHE A 55 -0.46 -10.84 -7.28
C PHE A 55 -0.26 -9.92 -6.08
N LEU A 56 0.73 -9.04 -6.17
CA LEU A 56 1.05 -8.09 -5.11
C LEU A 56 0.45 -6.73 -5.44
N THR A 57 -0.33 -6.15 -4.53
CA THR A 57 -0.92 -4.82 -4.70
C THR A 57 -0.85 -4.01 -3.43
N ASN A 58 -0.83 -2.69 -3.59
CA ASN A 58 -1.02 -1.77 -2.48
C ASN A 58 -2.52 -1.51 -2.25
N GLY A 59 -2.88 -1.26 -1.00
CA GLY A 59 -4.23 -0.88 -0.59
C GLY A 59 -4.19 0.24 0.44
N MET A 60 -5.36 0.79 0.74
CA MET A 60 -5.55 1.73 1.84
C MET A 60 -6.30 1.04 2.97
N ALA A 61 -6.01 1.46 4.20
CA ALA A 61 -6.67 1.01 5.41
C ALA A 61 -6.91 2.20 6.34
N ILE A 62 -7.95 2.11 7.16
CA ILE A 62 -8.26 3.08 8.20
C ILE A 62 -7.58 2.60 9.49
N VAL A 63 -6.82 3.48 10.14
CA VAL A 63 -6.08 3.14 11.36
C VAL A 63 -6.67 3.89 12.54
N ASN A 64 -7.00 3.17 13.62
CA ASN A 64 -7.30 3.72 14.93
C ASN A 64 -6.19 3.33 15.91
N SER A 65 -5.22 4.23 16.09
CA SER A 65 -4.08 3.98 16.99
C SER A 65 -4.46 3.90 18.46
N LYS A 66 -5.57 4.52 18.88
CA LYS A 66 -6.04 4.47 20.28
C LYS A 66 -6.59 3.10 20.65
N GLU A 67 -7.31 2.49 19.71
CA GLU A 67 -7.93 1.18 19.88
C GLU A 67 -7.05 0.04 19.36
N ASN A 68 -5.88 0.36 18.79
CA ASN A 68 -4.96 -0.59 18.18
C ASN A 68 -5.62 -1.39 17.04
N THR A 69 -6.37 -0.72 16.18
CA THR A 69 -7.20 -1.34 15.14
C THR A 69 -6.83 -0.83 13.75
N LEU A 70 -6.77 -1.74 12.78
CA LEU A 70 -6.63 -1.48 11.35
C LEU A 70 -7.83 -2.05 10.62
N ILE A 71 -8.55 -1.22 9.86
CA ILE A 71 -9.76 -1.60 9.14
C ILE A 71 -9.50 -1.48 7.65
N LEU A 72 -9.61 -2.59 6.92
CA LEU A 72 -9.50 -2.60 5.47
C LEU A 72 -10.76 -2.03 4.80
N LEU A 73 -10.63 -1.58 3.55
CA LEU A 73 -11.78 -1.16 2.73
C LEU A 73 -12.80 -2.30 2.47
N THR A 74 -12.42 -3.55 2.72
CA THR A 74 -13.31 -4.72 2.70
C THR A 74 -14.24 -4.76 3.93
N GLY A 75 -13.99 -3.93 4.95
CA GLY A 75 -14.67 -3.94 6.25
C GLY A 75 -14.02 -4.85 7.28
N THR A 76 -13.03 -5.66 6.89
CA THR A 76 -12.30 -6.54 7.81
C THR A 76 -11.44 -5.72 8.77
N SER A 77 -11.51 -6.08 10.06
CA SER A 77 -10.79 -5.42 11.12
C SER A 77 -9.68 -6.31 11.68
N PHE A 78 -8.49 -5.76 11.82
CA PHE A 78 -7.31 -6.41 12.35
C PHE A 78 -6.70 -5.60 13.49
N LYS A 79 -5.88 -6.27 14.29
CA LYS A 79 -5.11 -5.60 15.34
C LYS A 79 -3.88 -4.95 14.72
N LEU A 80 -3.74 -3.63 14.90
CA LEU A 80 -2.75 -2.81 14.21
C LEU A 80 -1.30 -3.25 14.52
N THR A 81 -1.00 -3.68 15.75
CA THR A 81 0.34 -4.17 16.15
C THR A 81 0.82 -5.43 15.44
N ASP A 82 -0.08 -6.19 14.82
CA ASP A 82 0.27 -7.52 14.32
C ASP A 82 1.04 -7.48 12.99
N GLN A 83 0.96 -6.36 12.25
CA GLN A 83 1.70 -6.07 11.00
C GLN A 83 1.51 -7.08 9.85
N TYR A 84 0.71 -8.12 10.09
CA TYR A 84 0.37 -9.18 9.15
C TYR A 84 -1.00 -9.76 9.52
N SER A 85 -1.82 -10.04 8.52
CA SER A 85 -3.06 -10.80 8.68
C SER A 85 -3.52 -11.38 7.34
N VAL A 86 -4.60 -12.15 7.35
CA VAL A 86 -5.23 -12.73 6.15
C VAL A 86 -6.66 -12.22 6.03
N ASP A 87 -6.96 -11.53 4.93
CA ASP A 87 -8.29 -11.06 4.56
C ASP A 87 -8.93 -12.04 3.57
N ALA A 88 -10.22 -12.34 3.74
CA ALA A 88 -10.93 -13.30 2.89
C ALA A 88 -11.02 -12.89 1.41
N TYR A 89 -10.93 -11.59 1.11
CA TYR A 89 -11.05 -11.05 -0.24
C TYR A 89 -9.70 -10.63 -0.84
N LYS A 90 -8.74 -10.20 -0.02
CA LYS A 90 -7.42 -9.71 -0.44
C LYS A 90 -6.29 -10.71 -0.23
N GLY A 91 -6.51 -11.79 0.52
CA GLY A 91 -5.48 -12.76 0.86
C GLY A 91 -4.57 -12.25 1.96
N GLU A 92 -3.27 -12.54 1.87
CA GLU A 92 -2.27 -12.07 2.84
C GLU A 92 -2.11 -10.54 2.74
N VAL A 93 -2.16 -9.89 3.90
CA VAL A 93 -2.03 -8.43 4.04
C VAL A 93 -0.92 -8.15 5.04
N ILE A 94 0.05 -7.34 4.62
CA ILE A 94 1.15 -6.85 5.45
C ILE A 94 1.10 -5.34 5.53
N TRP A 95 1.48 -4.79 6.66
CA TRP A 95 1.63 -3.35 6.84
C TRP A 95 2.76 -3.06 7.82
N ASP A 96 3.33 -1.88 7.68
CA ASP A 96 4.40 -1.40 8.55
C ASP A 96 3.88 -0.22 9.38
N LEU A 97 4.26 -0.18 10.65
CA LEU A 97 3.92 0.89 11.58
C LEU A 97 4.98 1.99 11.62
N ASN A 98 5.99 1.96 10.74
CA ASN A 98 7.01 3.00 10.64
C ASN A 98 6.36 4.37 10.73
N THR A 99 6.50 4.98 11.91
CA THR A 99 6.23 6.38 12.14
C THR A 99 7.34 7.11 11.40
N TYR A 100 7.12 7.40 10.12
CA TYR A 100 7.92 8.39 9.45
C TYR A 100 7.69 9.67 10.23
N ASN A 101 8.69 10.03 11.02
CA ASN A 101 8.72 11.31 11.69
C ASN A 101 8.89 12.31 10.55
N CYS A 102 7.76 12.81 10.02
CA CYS A 102 7.71 13.96 9.11
C CYS A 102 8.11 15.19 9.92
N ASP A 103 9.29 15.12 10.53
CA ASP A 103 9.81 16.12 11.41
C ASP A 103 9.96 17.37 10.57
N ALA A 104 9.54 18.49 11.14
CA ALA A 104 9.21 19.74 10.45
C ALA A 104 10.40 20.39 9.70
N HIS A 105 11.53 19.70 9.56
CA HIS A 105 12.73 20.16 8.89
C HIS A 105 12.64 20.15 7.36
N GLU A 106 11.86 19.25 6.75
CA GLU A 106 11.75 19.12 5.28
C GLU A 106 10.65 19.98 4.65
N PHE A 107 9.63 20.38 5.41
CA PHE A 107 8.46 21.09 4.87
C PHE A 107 8.10 22.31 5.72
N THR A 108 7.80 23.43 5.05
CA THR A 108 7.30 24.66 5.68
C THR A 108 5.84 24.86 5.29
N ILE A 109 4.99 25.12 6.28
CA ILE A 109 3.60 25.50 6.06
C ILE A 109 3.56 26.97 5.64
N LEU A 110 3.15 27.23 4.39
CA LEU A 110 2.96 28.60 3.89
C LEU A 110 1.61 29.19 4.31
N TYR A 111 0.59 28.34 4.49
CA TYR A 111 -0.77 28.76 4.86
C TYR A 111 -1.56 27.59 5.45
N ASN A 112 -2.35 27.84 6.50
CA ASN A 112 -3.14 26.82 7.20
C ASN A 112 -4.58 27.25 7.54
N ARG A 113 -5.08 28.28 6.87
CA ARG A 113 -6.45 28.81 7.07
C ARG A 113 -7.37 28.38 5.91
N PRO A 114 -8.68 28.69 5.95
CA PRO A 114 -9.59 28.35 4.87
C PRO A 114 -9.18 29.00 3.54
N ALA A 115 -9.27 28.25 2.44
CA ALA A 115 -9.01 28.72 1.08
C ALA A 115 -10.23 28.47 0.18
N SER A 116 -10.41 29.30 -0.85
CA SER A 116 -11.49 29.12 -1.83
C SER A 116 -11.09 28.09 -2.89
N LYS A 117 -11.90 27.06 -3.08
CA LYS A 117 -11.69 26.03 -4.11
C LYS A 117 -12.51 26.36 -5.36
N ILE A 118 -11.83 26.70 -6.44
CA ILE A 118 -12.43 26.93 -7.76
C ILE A 118 -12.35 25.63 -8.56
N THR A 119 -13.47 25.18 -9.11
CA THR A 119 -13.53 23.95 -9.93
C THR A 119 -13.81 24.31 -11.38
N SER A 120 -12.90 23.94 -12.27
CA SER A 120 -13.07 24.11 -13.72
C SER A 120 -13.68 22.84 -14.35
N ASN A 121 -14.34 22.99 -15.50
CA ASN A 121 -15.03 21.93 -16.27
C ASN A 121 -14.20 20.67 -16.62
N LYS A 122 -12.91 20.61 -16.29
CA LYS A 122 -11.99 19.47 -16.54
C LYS A 122 -11.52 18.79 -15.26
N ASN A 123 -12.26 18.87 -14.15
CA ASN A 123 -11.86 18.38 -12.82
C ASN A 123 -10.51 18.94 -12.32
N LYS A 124 -10.10 20.11 -12.84
CA LYS A 124 -8.98 20.86 -12.29
C LYS A 124 -9.50 21.73 -11.15
N HIS A 125 -8.84 21.65 -10.02
CA HIS A 125 -9.14 22.47 -8.85
C HIS A 125 -8.05 23.51 -8.65
N THR A 126 -8.43 24.77 -8.54
CA THR A 126 -7.53 25.87 -8.18
C THR A 126 -7.91 26.35 -6.79
N TYR A 127 -6.93 26.42 -5.90
CA TYR A 127 -7.08 26.87 -4.52
C TYR A 127 -6.56 28.30 -4.44
N LEU A 128 -7.47 29.23 -4.18
CA LEU A 128 -7.20 30.64 -4.01
C LEU A 128 -7.15 30.98 -2.53
N VAL A 129 -6.06 31.58 -2.10
CA VAL A 129 -5.89 32.18 -0.78
C VAL A 129 -5.86 33.69 -0.97
N GLU A 130 -6.81 34.37 -0.32
CA GLU A 130 -6.90 35.82 -0.27
C GLU A 130 -6.96 36.24 1.20
N SER A 131 -5.96 36.98 1.66
CA SER A 131 -5.85 37.54 3.00
C SER A 131 -5.14 38.88 2.95
N ASP A 132 -5.23 39.67 4.02
CA ASP A 132 -4.62 41.00 4.10
C ASP A 132 -3.10 41.02 3.82
N GLN A 133 -2.43 39.88 3.99
CA GLN A 133 -0.97 39.75 3.89
C GLN A 133 -0.51 38.88 2.71
N ILE A 134 -1.37 37.98 2.22
CA ILE A 134 -0.97 36.93 1.29
C ILE A 134 -2.08 36.71 0.25
N VAL A 135 -1.69 36.76 -1.02
CA VAL A 135 -2.54 36.40 -2.15
C VAL A 135 -1.77 35.41 -3.03
N PHE A 136 -2.24 34.18 -3.14
CA PHE A 136 -1.73 33.21 -4.11
C PHE A 136 -2.82 32.25 -4.56
N ALA A 137 -2.65 31.71 -5.77
CA ALA A 137 -3.51 30.69 -6.34
C ALA A 137 -2.66 29.49 -6.77
N LEU A 138 -3.06 28.28 -6.38
CA LEU A 138 -2.37 27.04 -6.71
C LEU A 138 -3.33 26.07 -7.39
N THR A 139 -2.94 25.54 -8.53
CA THR A 139 -3.73 24.60 -9.33
C THR A 139 -3.28 23.17 -9.07
N SER A 140 -4.20 22.32 -8.60
CA SER A 140 -3.93 20.89 -8.42
C SER A 140 -3.76 20.22 -9.79
N ILE A 141 -2.63 19.52 -9.96
CA ILE A 141 -2.34 18.71 -11.15
C ILE A 141 -2.78 17.27 -10.93
N LYS A 142 -2.26 16.63 -9.88
CA LYS A 142 -2.49 15.23 -9.54
C LYS A 142 -2.25 14.96 -8.06
N GLN A 143 -2.80 13.87 -7.55
CA GLN A 143 -2.46 13.36 -6.23
C GLN A 143 -1.04 12.78 -6.25
N THR A 144 -0.27 13.09 -5.20
CA THR A 144 1.07 12.57 -4.92
C THR A 144 1.19 12.35 -3.40
N TYR A 145 2.40 12.06 -2.93
CA TYR A 145 2.68 11.87 -1.51
C TYR A 145 3.82 12.79 -1.06
N ALA A 146 3.63 13.46 0.07
CA ALA A 146 4.68 14.16 0.81
C ALA A 146 4.82 13.48 2.17
N CYS A 147 5.98 12.88 2.45
CA CYS A 147 6.20 12.06 3.65
C CYS A 147 5.09 11.01 3.86
N HIS A 148 4.76 10.25 2.81
CA HIS A 148 3.69 9.25 2.80
C HIS A 148 2.26 9.76 3.09
N ILE A 149 2.07 11.07 3.27
CA ILE A 149 0.77 11.71 3.39
C ILE A 149 0.26 12.08 2.00
N PRO A 150 -0.99 11.73 1.63
CA PRO A 150 -1.55 12.10 0.35
C PRO A 150 -1.71 13.63 0.25
N VAL A 151 -1.08 14.23 -0.76
CA VAL A 151 -1.16 15.67 -1.06
C VAL A 151 -1.41 15.89 -2.54
N MET A 152 -1.86 17.08 -2.91
CA MET A 152 -2.02 17.48 -4.30
C MET A 152 -0.76 18.19 -4.78
N GLN A 153 -0.16 17.67 -5.85
CA GLN A 153 0.92 18.34 -6.55
C GLN A 153 0.38 19.57 -7.29
N THR A 154 1.09 20.68 -7.21
CA THR A 154 0.74 21.93 -7.90
C THR A 154 1.59 22.14 -9.15
N GLU A 155 1.31 23.20 -9.90
CA GLU A 155 2.14 23.72 -10.99
C GLU A 155 3.56 24.11 -10.54
N TYR A 156 3.77 24.32 -9.24
CA TYR A 156 5.08 24.53 -8.64
C TYR A 156 5.52 23.26 -7.91
N PHE A 157 6.59 22.60 -8.38
CA PHE A 157 7.05 21.32 -7.83
C PHE A 157 7.38 21.34 -6.33
N GLN A 158 7.73 22.50 -5.79
CA GLN A 158 8.05 22.68 -4.36
C GLN A 158 6.81 22.94 -3.49
N LEU A 159 5.66 23.22 -4.10
CA LEU A 159 4.42 23.54 -3.40
C LEU A 159 3.43 22.39 -3.55
N SER A 160 2.89 21.95 -2.42
CA SER A 160 1.88 20.90 -2.35
C SER A 160 0.71 21.36 -1.49
N ILE A 161 -0.50 20.89 -1.81
CA ILE A 161 -1.72 21.26 -1.08
C ILE A 161 -2.21 20.04 -0.31
N LEU A 162 -2.36 20.20 1.00
CA LEU A 162 -3.01 19.22 1.86
C LEU A 162 -4.45 19.66 2.14
N THR A 163 -5.42 18.82 1.79
CA THR A 163 -6.85 19.13 1.96
C THR A 163 -7.56 18.23 2.96
N ASP A 164 -6.97 17.10 3.31
CA ASP A 164 -7.56 16.13 4.22
C ASP A 164 -7.21 16.49 5.67
N SER A 165 -8.25 16.82 6.44
CA SER A 165 -8.15 17.31 7.81
C SER A 165 -7.57 16.28 8.78
N LEU A 166 -7.61 14.98 8.45
CA LEU A 166 -6.99 13.93 9.26
C LEU A 166 -5.48 14.10 9.38
N PHE A 167 -4.86 14.74 8.37
CA PHE A 167 -3.41 14.87 8.29
C PHE A 167 -2.88 16.26 8.70
N PHE A 168 -3.75 17.21 9.07
CA PHE A 168 -3.32 18.59 9.38
C PHE A 168 -2.36 18.67 10.57
N ASN A 169 -2.47 17.77 11.54
CA ASN A 169 -1.63 17.77 12.74
C ASN A 169 -0.23 17.17 12.52
N PHE A 170 0.04 16.59 11.35
CA PHE A 170 1.34 15.98 11.03
C PHE A 170 2.37 17.00 10.57
N PHE A 171 1.94 18.16 10.09
CA PHE A 171 2.83 19.26 9.73
C PHE A 171 2.78 20.32 10.84
N LYS A 172 3.95 20.81 11.27
CA LYS A 172 4.06 21.90 12.23
C LYS A 172 4.74 23.09 11.57
N THR A 173 4.24 24.29 11.83
CA THR A 173 4.96 25.53 11.50
C THR A 173 6.27 25.55 12.29
N LYS A 174 7.40 25.78 11.61
CA LYS A 174 8.61 26.24 12.32
C LYS A 174 8.29 27.62 12.89
N ASN A 175 8.36 27.75 14.22
CA ASN A 175 8.31 29.05 14.88
C ASN A 175 9.55 29.87 14.53
#